data_AF-A0A060LYW9-F1
#
_entry.id   AF-A0A060LYW9-F1
#
_cell.length_a   1.000
_cell.length_b   1.000
_cell.length_c   1.000
_cell.angle_alpha   90.00
_cell.angle_beta   90.00
_cell.angle_gamma   90.00
#
_symmetry.space_group_name_H-M   'P 1'
#
loop_
_entity.id
_entity.type
_entity.pdbx_description
1 polymer ?
#
loop_
_entity_poly.entity_id
_entity_poly.type
_entity_poly.pdbx_seq_one_letter_code
_entity_poly.pdbx_strand_id
1 'polypeptide(L)' 'MKQVLPSFHSFEPENRLSVLRLEIDYQLMTLYDALVAEDSDKITHSKALLNEFRQEWLSLQE' A
#
# COMPACT_ATOMS: atom_id res chain seq x y z
N MET A 1 19.71 -3.18 20.13
CA MET A 1 19.48 -2.79 18.73
C MET A 1 18.07 -2.21 18.62
N LYS A 2 17.94 -0.88 18.70
CA LYS A 2 16.66 -0.17 18.58
C LYS A 2 16.48 0.12 17.10
N GLN A 3 15.65 -0.65 16.41
CA GLN A 3 15.37 -0.46 15.00
C GLN A 3 14.51 0.82 14.85
N VAL A 4 15.20 1.95 14.77
CA VAL A 4 14.61 3.25 14.45
C VAL A 4 14.28 3.20 12.96
N LEU A 5 13.02 2.88 12.64
CA LEU A 5 12.49 3.18 11.32
C LEU A 5 12.72 4.68 11.09
N PRO A 6 13.55 5.08 10.11
CA PRO A 6 13.74 6.49 9.84
C PRO A 6 12.38 7.04 9.49
N SER A 7 11.88 7.90 10.36
CA SER A 7 10.69 8.71 10.16
C SER A 7 10.91 9.43 8.82
N PHE A 8 10.24 8.94 7.78
CA PHE A 8 10.39 9.46 6.43
C PHE A 8 10.00 10.93 6.45
N HIS A 9 11.06 11.72 6.34
CA HIS A 9 11.10 13.16 6.29
C HIS A 9 10.36 13.63 5.04
N SER A 10 9.63 14.73 5.18
CA SER A 10 9.14 15.58 4.09
C SER A 10 7.95 15.07 3.28
N PHE A 11 6.78 15.37 3.82
CA PHE A 11 5.46 15.39 3.18
C PHE A 11 5.44 16.48 2.08
N GLU A 12 5.97 16.17 0.90
CA GLU A 12 5.78 17.01 -0.30
C GLU A 12 4.60 16.46 -1.12
N PRO A 13 3.66 17.31 -1.60
CA PRO A 13 2.50 16.87 -2.37
C PRO A 13 2.88 16.16 -3.69
N GLU A 14 4.08 16.45 -4.20
CA GLU A 14 4.72 15.81 -5.35
C GLU A 14 4.99 14.32 -5.15
N ASN A 15 5.17 13.91 -3.88
CA ASN A 15 5.46 12.53 -3.50
C ASN A 15 4.22 11.70 -3.19
N ARG A 16 3.00 12.26 -3.20
CA ARG A 16 1.78 11.48 -2.90
C ARG A 16 1.58 10.33 -3.88
N LEU A 17 1.85 10.56 -5.17
CA LEU A 17 1.87 9.51 -6.20
C LEU A 17 2.90 8.41 -5.91
N SER A 18 4.11 8.79 -5.50
CA SER A 18 5.19 7.87 -5.13
C SER A 18 4.88 7.09 -3.85
N VAL A 19 4.28 7.73 -2.86
CA VAL A 19 3.85 7.13 -1.59
C VAL A 19 2.70 6.16 -1.83
N LEU A 20 1.69 6.56 -2.60
CA LEU A 20 0.56 5.69 -2.97
C LEU A 20 1.05 4.45 -3.72
N ARG A 21 2.03 4.61 -4.62
CA ARG A 21 2.66 3.49 -5.31
C ARG A 21 3.36 2.55 -4.34
N LEU A 22 4.12 3.08 -3.37
CA LEU A 22 4.73 2.29 -2.29
C LEU A 22 3.68 1.56 -1.44
N GLU A 23 2.56 2.20 -1.12
CA GLU A 23 1.45 1.59 -0.37
C GLU A 23 0.78 0.45 -1.16
N ILE A 24 0.61 0.62 -2.47
CA ILE A 24 0.13 -0.42 -3.39
C ILE A 24 1.13 -1.58 -3.44
N ASP A 25 2.43 -1.32 -3.60
CA ASP A 25 3.48 -2.35 -3.61
C ASP A 25 3.49 -3.15 -2.28
N TYR A 26 3.36 -2.46 -1.15
CA TYR A 26 3.25 -3.11 0.16
C TYR A 26 1.99 -3.98 0.28
N GLN A 27 0.84 -3.51 -0.20
CA GLN A 27 -0.38 -4.32 -0.18
C GLN A 27 -0.34 -5.48 -1.16
N LEU A 28 0.33 -5.35 -2.30
CA LEU A 28 0.55 -6.47 -3.21
C LEU A 28 1.43 -7.54 -2.57
N MET A 29 2.47 -7.14 -1.81
CA MET A 29 3.28 -8.06 -1.03
C MET A 29 2.47 -8.76 0.06
N THR A 30 1.61 -8.01 0.75
CA THR A 30 0.69 -8.55 1.78
C THR A 30 -0.32 -9.52 1.19
N LEU A 31 -0.87 -9.20 0.02
CA LEU A 31 -1.76 -10.08 -0.74
C LEU A 31 -1.04 -11.36 -1.17
N TYR A 32 0.21 -11.25 -1.62
CA TYR A 32 1.01 -12.42 -1.98
C TYR A 32 1.21 -13.36 -0.78
N ASP A 33 1.59 -12.82 0.38
CA ASP A 33 1.73 -13.61 1.61
C ASP A 33 0.41 -14.26 2.03
N ALA A 34 -0.71 -13.52 1.94
CA ALA A 34 -2.04 -14.03 2.22
C ALA A 34 -2.47 -15.13 1.23
N LEU A 35 -2.10 -15.02 -0.05
CA LEU A 35 -2.33 -16.05 -1.06
C LEU A 35 -1.51 -17.31 -0.78
N VAL A 36 -0.25 -17.16 -0.38
CA VAL A 36 0.63 -18.28 0.02
C VAL A 36 0.11 -18.96 1.29
N ALA A 37 -0.42 -18.19 2.23
CA ALA A 37 -1.02 -18.71 3.46
C ALA A 37 -2.47 -19.22 3.28
N GLU A 38 -3.04 -19.12 2.07
CA GLU A 38 -4.44 -19.45 1.75
C GLU A 38 -5.47 -18.76 2.66
N ASP A 39 -5.10 -17.60 3.21
CA ASP A 39 -5.92 -16.83 4.15
C ASP A 39 -6.95 -16.00 3.37
N SER A 40 -8.12 -16.60 3.15
CA SER A 40 -9.21 -16.02 2.37
C SER A 40 -9.73 -14.69 2.91
N ASP A 41 -9.63 -14.47 4.23
CA ASP A 41 -10.06 -13.22 4.87
C ASP A 41 -9.07 -12.10 4.53
N LYS A 42 -7.77 -12.35 4.70
CA LYS A 42 -6.71 -11.41 4.33
C LYS A 42 -6.65 -11.15 2.82
N ILE A 43 -6.90 -12.15 1.99
CA ILE A 43 -6.97 -11.99 0.52
C ILE A 43 -8.10 -11.02 0.17
N THR A 44 -9.27 -11.18 0.79
CA THR A 44 -10.44 -10.32 0.53
C THR A 44 -10.17 -8.89 1.02
N HIS A 45 -9.61 -8.74 2.21
CA HIS A 45 -9.27 -7.44 2.78
C HIS A 45 -8.21 -6.70 1.96
N SER A 46 -7.14 -7.40 1.57
CA SER A 46 -6.06 -6.81 0.76
C SER A 46 -6.56 -6.38 -0.62
N LYS A 47 -7.47 -7.15 -1.23
CA LYS A 47 -8.14 -6.77 -2.49
C LYS A 47 -9.03 -5.53 -2.33
N ALA A 48 -9.74 -5.40 -1.22
CA ALA A 48 -10.56 -4.22 -0.95
C ALA A 48 -9.69 -2.96 -0.80
N LEU A 49 -8.61 -3.03 -0.02
CA LEU A 49 -7.64 -1.94 0.14
C LEU A 49 -6.98 -1.53 -1.18
N LEU A 50 -6.56 -2.51 -2.00
CA LEU A 50 -6.00 -2.24 -3.33
C LEU A 50 -7.00 -1.52 -4.24
N ASN A 51 -8.29 -1.80 -4.09
CA ASN A 51 -9.32 -1.10 -4.84
C ASN A 51 -9.47 0.37 -4.37
N GLU A 52 -9.38 0.63 -3.07
CA GLU A 52 -9.39 2.01 -2.55
C GLU A 52 -8.17 2.80 -3.01
N PHE A 53 -6.96 2.22 -2.93
CA PHE A 53 -5.75 2.86 -3.44
C PHE A 53 -5.83 3.12 -4.95
N ARG A 54 -6.49 2.24 -5.71
CA ARG A 54 -6.74 2.49 -7.14
C ARG A 54 -7.68 3.67 -7.37
N GLN A 55 -8.72 3.84 -6.55
CA GLN A 55 -9.63 5.00 -6.65
C GLN A 55 -8.89 6.29 -6.32
N GLU A 56 -8.14 6.33 -5.22
CA GLU A 56 -7.26 7.46 -4.87
C GLU A 56 -6.27 7.78 -6.01
N TRP A 57 -5.68 6.76 -6.62
CA TRP A 57 -4.71 6.97 -7.71
C TRP A 57 -5.36 7.63 -8.93
N LEU A 58 -6.58 7.19 -9.29
CA LEU A 58 -7.34 7.79 -10.39
C LEU A 58 -7.72 9.24 -10.08
N SER A 59 -8.17 9.53 -8.85
CA SER A 59 -8.51 10.89 -8.43
C SER A 59 -7.31 11.83 -8.39
N LEU A 60 -6.10 11.31 -8.18
CA LEU A 60 -4.86 12.10 -8.25
C LEU A 60 -4.32 12.29 -9.68
N GLN A 61 -4.82 11.53 -10.66
CA GLN A 61 -4.46 11.69 -12.07
C GLN A 61 -5.39 12.65 -12.84
N GLU A 62 -6.58 12.98 -12.31
CA GLU A 62 -7.55 13.91 -12.91
C GLU A 62 -7.22 15.40 -12.69
#